data_AF-A0ABD1KHF9-F1
#
_entry.id   AF-A0ABD1KHF9-F1
#
_cell.length_a   1.000
_cell.length_b   1.000
_cell.length_c   1.000
_cell.angle_alpha   90.00
_cell.angle_beta   90.00
_cell.angle_gamma   90.00
#
_symmetry.space_group_name_H-M   'P 1'
#
loop_
_entity.id
_entity.type
_entity.pdbx_description
1 polymer ?
#
loop_
_entity_poly.entity_id
_entity_poly.type
_entity_poly.pdbx_seq_one_letter_code
_entity_poly.pdbx_strand_id
1 'polypeptide(L)'
;MKTPGAVLLLLWWGLLVVAAESGGVQYEGAASTQQTCQPDIHTVLREMSALLAEQRVELRATKTQLEAMEKKAESTETRLRATESGGVQHEGAASTQQTCKPDIYSMLTEMSALLAEQRVELRATKTQLEAMEKKAESTETRLRASEKTVEEQRAVIRELKDKQVEQAAALRAQAAALRAVGDSVTLTGSQVEDLRRDREGRKVSFSATLGDGYFGPFTVSTTLVFGNVITNIGSAYNPNTGVFTAPVRGVYHFVFFLLGDGHASNPTGAWLYKNDKYTVMAYSKQESQYVKPSNGASLVLEAGDVVYIKLYPNAWVRDNENGHTAFSGHLLFTM
;
A
#
# COMPACT_ATOMS: atom_id res chain seq x y z
N MET A 1 39.47 17.97 -0.05
CA MET A 1 39.25 18.59 1.27
C MET A 1 37.79 19.00 1.38
N LYS A 2 37.22 18.79 2.58
CA LYS A 2 35.84 19.01 3.04
C LYS A 2 34.88 17.81 2.92
N THR A 3 34.47 17.42 4.12
CA THR A 3 33.69 16.29 4.64
C THR A 3 32.20 16.34 4.31
N PRO A 4 31.50 15.20 4.20
CA PRO A 4 30.05 15.13 4.38
C PRO A 4 29.71 14.72 5.82
N GLY A 5 28.90 15.53 6.50
CA GLY A 5 28.36 15.23 7.83
C GLY A 5 27.21 14.25 7.74
N ALA A 6 27.34 13.13 8.45
CA ALA A 6 26.31 12.13 8.64
C ALA A 6 25.19 12.65 9.54
N VAL A 7 23.94 12.44 9.15
CA VAL A 7 22.76 12.59 10.02
C VAL A 7 22.24 11.19 10.31
N LEU A 8 22.49 10.75 11.55
CA LEU A 8 21.98 9.50 12.13
C LEU A 8 20.50 9.70 12.49
N LEU A 9 19.59 9.00 11.80
CA LEU A 9 18.19 8.85 12.20
C LEU A 9 18.09 7.68 13.18
N LEU A 10 17.88 7.97 14.46
CA LEU A 10 17.51 6.97 15.46
C LEU A 10 16.02 6.66 15.34
N LEU A 11 15.73 5.46 14.87
CA LEU A 11 14.44 4.79 14.94
C LEU A 11 14.14 4.46 16.41
N TRP A 12 12.97 4.87 16.90
CA TRP A 12 12.39 4.31 18.11
C TRP A 12 11.03 3.70 17.78
N TRP A 13 11.01 2.37 17.69
CA TRP A 13 9.81 1.54 17.70
C TRP A 13 9.69 0.95 19.10
N GLY A 14 8.59 1.24 19.79
CA GLY A 14 8.19 0.59 21.03
C GLY A 14 6.84 -0.06 20.83
N LEU A 15 6.84 -1.32 20.40
CA LEU A 15 5.68 -2.20 20.42
C LEU A 15 5.67 -2.91 21.79
N LEU A 16 4.64 -2.69 22.60
CA LEU A 16 4.31 -3.59 23.70
C LEU A 16 2.80 -3.83 23.70
N VAL A 17 2.41 -5.04 23.34
CA VAL A 17 1.05 -5.58 23.46
C VAL A 17 1.06 -6.50 24.67
N VAL A 18 0.19 -6.28 25.68
CA VAL A 18 -0.47 -7.36 26.44
C VAL A 18 -1.80 -6.86 27.03
N ALA A 19 -2.85 -7.61 26.68
CA ALA A 19 -4.12 -7.95 27.34
C ALA A 19 -5.09 -6.87 27.87
N ALA A 20 -6.33 -7.01 27.38
CA ALA A 20 -7.55 -6.54 28.00
C ALA A 20 -8.12 -7.63 28.92
N GLU A 21 -8.65 -7.25 30.09
CA GLU A 21 -9.95 -7.74 30.61
C GLU A 21 -10.43 -6.90 31.82
N SER A 22 -11.74 -7.04 32.05
CA SER A 22 -12.72 -6.19 32.74
C SER A 22 -12.56 -5.93 34.25
N GLY A 23 -13.16 -4.82 34.72
CA GLY A 23 -13.91 -4.81 35.99
C GLY A 23 -13.74 -3.59 36.93
N GLY A 24 -14.72 -2.68 36.90
CA GLY A 24 -15.43 -2.22 38.11
C GLY A 24 -14.85 -1.18 39.09
N VAL A 25 -15.56 -0.04 39.15
CA VAL A 25 -15.95 0.78 40.33
C VAL A 25 -15.12 2.02 40.70
N GLN A 26 -15.90 3.11 40.85
CA GLN A 26 -15.61 4.51 41.21
C GLN A 26 -14.96 4.71 42.58
N TYR A 27 -14.24 5.83 42.74
CA TYR A 27 -14.45 6.83 43.80
C TYR A 27 -14.00 8.22 43.31
N GLU A 28 -14.81 9.24 43.61
CA GLU A 28 -14.53 10.68 43.40
C GLU A 28 -13.41 11.19 44.32
N GLY A 29 -12.71 12.25 43.88
CA GLY A 29 -11.79 12.99 44.76
C GLY A 29 -10.88 14.00 44.05
N ALA A 30 -11.44 15.17 43.75
CA ALA A 30 -10.83 16.51 43.65
C ALA A 30 -9.36 16.71 43.19
N ALA A 31 -9.26 17.49 42.09
CA ALA A 31 -8.38 18.64 41.88
C ALA A 31 -6.86 18.51 42.13
N SER A 32 -6.09 18.58 41.03
CA SER A 32 -5.16 19.71 40.85
C SER A 32 -4.89 19.94 39.37
N THR A 33 -5.34 21.11 38.91
CA THR A 33 -5.08 21.68 37.61
C THR A 33 -3.64 22.18 37.61
N GLN A 34 -2.79 21.67 36.73
CA GLN A 34 -1.62 22.43 36.26
C GLN A 34 -1.43 22.16 34.77
N GLN A 35 -2.42 22.63 34.02
CA GLN A 35 -2.28 22.89 32.60
C GLN A 35 -1.41 24.14 32.50
N THR A 36 -0.14 23.95 32.14
CA THR A 36 0.76 25.01 31.69
C THR A 36 0.21 25.55 30.37
N CYS A 37 -0.80 26.41 30.48
CA CYS A 37 -1.35 27.16 29.37
C CYS A 37 -0.33 28.21 28.95
N GLN A 38 0.50 27.88 27.96
CA GLN A 38 1.01 28.93 27.09
C GLN A 38 -0.20 29.53 26.36
N PRO A 39 -0.40 30.85 26.42
CA PRO A 39 -1.53 31.48 25.75
C PRO A 39 -1.44 31.23 24.24
N ASP A 40 -2.57 30.83 23.64
CA ASP A 40 -2.72 30.68 22.19
C ASP A 40 -2.30 31.98 21.49
N ILE A 41 -1.65 31.88 20.33
CA ILE A 41 -1.09 33.02 19.59
C ILE A 41 -2.17 34.08 19.34
N HIS A 42 -3.43 33.68 19.14
CA HIS A 42 -4.55 34.60 18.99
C HIS A 42 -4.94 35.32 20.29
N THR A 43 -4.73 34.71 21.45
CA THR A 43 -4.95 35.33 22.76
C THR A 43 -3.89 36.39 23.03
N VAL A 44 -2.62 36.06 22.77
CA VAL A 44 -1.51 37.03 22.88
C VAL A 44 -1.69 38.19 21.90
N LEU A 45 -2.11 37.93 20.66
CA LEU A 45 -2.38 39.00 19.69
C LEU A 45 -3.52 39.91 20.15
N ARG A 46 -4.58 39.33 20.75
CA ARG A 46 -5.73 40.10 21.26
C ARG A 46 -5.32 40.96 22.46
N GLU A 47 -4.54 40.44 23.38
CA GLU A 47 -4.01 41.19 24.52
C GLU A 47 -3.05 42.29 24.07
N MET A 48 -2.13 42.00 23.14
CA MET A 48 -1.26 43.02 22.54
C MET A 48 -2.07 44.10 21.80
N SER A 49 -3.16 43.73 21.11
CA SER A 49 -4.03 44.70 20.43
C SER A 49 -4.79 45.60 21.41
N ALA A 50 -5.21 45.06 22.56
CA ALA A 50 -5.86 45.82 23.63
C ALA A 50 -4.89 46.80 24.30
N LEU A 51 -3.67 46.35 24.62
CA LEU A 51 -2.63 47.20 25.20
C LEU A 51 -2.18 48.32 24.25
N LEU A 52 -2.10 48.05 22.94
CA LEU A 52 -1.83 49.08 21.94
C LEU A 52 -2.97 50.09 21.82
N ALA A 53 -4.23 49.65 21.99
CA ALA A 53 -5.38 50.56 22.00
C ALA A 53 -5.39 51.46 23.25
N GLU A 54 -5.07 50.91 24.42
CA GLU A 54 -4.93 51.67 25.68
C GLU A 54 -3.80 52.69 25.58
N GLN A 55 -2.61 52.29 25.13
CA GLN A 55 -1.51 53.22 24.89
C GLN A 55 -1.88 54.35 23.91
N ARG A 56 -2.66 54.06 22.85
CA ARG A 56 -3.13 55.09 21.90
C ARG A 56 -4.07 56.10 22.56
N VAL A 57 -4.88 55.68 23.53
CA VAL A 57 -5.78 56.58 24.28
C VAL A 57 -4.97 57.47 25.23
N GLU A 58 -4.03 56.89 25.97
CA GLU A 58 -3.14 57.65 26.87
C GLU A 58 -2.25 58.65 26.11
N LEU A 59 -1.77 58.26 24.93
CA LEU A 59 -1.04 59.14 24.02
C LEU A 59 -1.87 60.35 23.56
N ARG A 60 -3.15 60.15 23.25
CA ARG A 60 -4.05 61.26 22.90
C ARG A 60 -4.33 62.17 24.10
N ALA A 61 -4.53 61.60 25.28
CA ALA A 61 -4.77 62.36 26.50
C ALA A 61 -3.55 63.24 26.86
N THR A 62 -2.35 62.66 26.84
CA THR A 62 -1.10 63.41 27.10
C THR A 62 -0.84 64.48 26.05
N LYS A 63 -1.11 64.20 24.76
CA LYS A 63 -1.05 65.21 23.67
C LYS A 63 -1.99 66.38 23.92
N THR A 64 -3.24 66.13 24.30
CA THR A 64 -4.20 67.21 24.62
C THR A 64 -3.78 68.05 25.83
N GLN A 65 -3.13 67.44 26.83
CA GLN A 65 -2.58 68.19 27.98
C GLN A 65 -1.39 69.08 27.56
N LEU A 66 -0.55 68.61 26.65
CA LEU A 66 0.58 69.33 26.07
C LEU A 66 0.11 70.58 25.30
N GLU A 67 -0.90 70.44 24.43
CA GLU A 67 -1.49 71.56 23.68
C GLU A 67 -2.14 72.59 24.61
N ALA A 68 -2.75 72.15 25.72
CA ALA A 68 -3.32 73.05 26.72
C ALA A 68 -2.24 73.81 27.51
N MET A 69 -1.11 73.16 27.80
CA MET A 69 0.05 73.78 28.44
C MET A 69 0.74 74.80 27.53
N GLU A 70 0.84 74.52 26.23
CA GLU A 70 1.40 75.44 25.23
C GLU A 70 0.56 76.72 25.09
N LYS A 71 -0.77 76.60 25.02
CA LYS A 71 -1.67 77.78 25.03
C LYS A 71 -1.54 78.62 26.30
N LYS A 72 -1.33 77.98 27.46
CA LYS A 72 -1.08 78.71 28.71
C LYS A 72 0.26 79.44 28.67
N ALA A 73 1.31 78.82 28.11
CA ALA A 73 2.61 79.45 27.95
C ALA A 73 2.56 80.68 27.01
N GLU A 74 1.87 80.59 25.86
CA GLU A 74 1.67 81.72 24.94
C GLU A 74 0.85 82.86 25.58
N SER A 75 -0.16 82.52 26.39
CA SER A 75 -0.95 83.49 27.16
C SER A 75 -0.10 84.21 28.22
N THR A 76 0.84 83.51 28.86
CA THR A 76 1.76 84.11 29.82
C THR A 76 2.82 84.99 29.13
N GLU A 77 3.31 84.61 27.95
CA GLU A 77 4.28 85.40 27.19
C GLU A 77 3.68 86.70 26.64
N THR A 78 2.43 86.65 26.16
CA THR A 78 1.68 87.85 25.74
C THR A 78 1.40 88.81 26.90
N ARG A 79 1.20 88.30 28.12
CA ARG A 79 1.08 89.13 29.33
C ARG A 79 2.39 89.80 29.75
N LEU A 80 3.54 89.16 29.54
CA LEU A 80 4.86 89.73 29.86
C LEU A 80 5.27 90.83 28.86
N ARG A 81 4.96 90.66 27.57
CA ARG A 81 5.17 91.73 26.57
C ARG A 81 4.29 92.96 26.79
N ALA A 82 3.10 92.79 27.39
CA ALA A 82 2.22 93.91 27.74
C ALA A 82 2.74 94.76 28.92
N THR A 83 3.69 94.25 29.72
CA THR A 83 4.28 94.96 30.86
C THR A 83 5.60 95.68 30.54
N GLU A 84 6.15 95.55 29.34
CA GLU A 84 7.40 96.22 28.93
C GLU A 84 7.19 97.56 28.17
N SER A 85 5.95 98.01 27.94
CA SER A 85 5.67 99.34 27.38
C SER A 85 4.99 100.28 28.41
N GLY A 86 5.79 100.92 29.25
CA GLY A 86 5.35 102.12 30.00
C GLY A 86 6.02 102.33 31.36
N GLY A 87 7.00 103.25 31.42
CA GLY A 87 7.34 104.00 32.65
C GLY A 87 8.82 104.08 33.00
N VAL A 88 9.36 105.30 33.00
CA VAL A 88 10.76 105.70 33.21
C VAL A 88 10.90 106.54 34.50
N GLN A 89 11.98 106.29 35.27
CA GLN A 89 12.78 107.12 36.21
C GLN A 89 12.20 107.78 37.50
N HIS A 90 12.87 107.56 38.64
CA HIS A 90 13.67 108.61 39.34
C HIS A 90 14.70 108.03 40.36
N GLU A 91 15.72 108.84 40.61
CA GLU A 91 17.00 108.67 41.35
C GLU A 91 16.91 108.61 42.89
N GLY A 92 18.00 108.14 43.52
CA GLY A 92 18.63 108.89 44.62
C GLY A 92 18.77 108.24 46.01
N ALA A 93 20.04 107.98 46.37
CA ALA A 93 20.65 108.05 47.72
C ALA A 93 20.60 106.84 48.68
N ALA A 94 21.70 106.74 49.42
CA ALA A 94 22.26 105.55 50.08
C ALA A 94 21.86 105.34 51.55
N SER A 95 22.03 104.10 52.03
CA SER A 95 22.76 103.72 53.26
C SER A 95 22.14 102.53 54.04
N THR A 96 22.91 101.44 54.09
CA THR A 96 23.22 100.54 55.24
C THR A 96 22.18 99.58 55.85
N GLN A 97 22.57 98.28 55.84
CA GLN A 97 22.21 97.13 56.70
C GLN A 97 20.75 96.61 56.69
N GLN A 98 20.43 95.31 56.80
CA GLN A 98 21.10 94.02 56.64
C GLN A 98 19.99 92.94 56.86
N THR A 99 20.08 91.85 56.10
CA THR A 99 19.53 90.49 56.33
C THR A 99 18.06 90.14 56.05
N CYS A 100 17.95 89.09 55.22
CA CYS A 100 16.96 88.02 55.17
C CYS A 100 15.53 88.32 54.70
N LYS A 101 15.39 88.47 53.38
CA LYS A 101 14.26 87.94 52.60
C LYS A 101 14.83 87.38 51.30
N PRO A 102 14.38 86.22 50.77
CA PRO A 102 14.76 85.85 49.41
C PRO A 102 14.24 86.97 48.52
N ASP A 103 15.14 87.59 47.77
CA ASP A 103 14.79 88.61 46.81
C ASP A 103 13.73 88.02 45.86
N ILE A 104 12.62 88.74 45.63
CA ILE A 104 11.54 88.27 44.76
C ILE A 104 12.11 87.85 43.40
N TYR A 105 13.17 88.55 42.98
CA TYR A 105 13.93 88.23 41.78
C TYR A 105 14.59 86.85 41.84
N SER A 106 15.16 86.41 42.97
CA SER A 106 15.79 85.08 43.13
C SER A 106 14.79 83.92 42.99
N MET A 107 13.60 84.05 43.59
CA MET A 107 12.54 83.04 43.41
C MET A 107 11.99 83.03 41.98
N LEU A 108 11.92 84.20 41.33
CA LEU A 108 11.48 84.31 39.94
C LEU A 108 12.52 83.70 38.98
N THR A 109 13.83 83.87 39.24
CA THR A 109 14.88 83.18 38.49
C THR A 109 14.82 81.67 38.68
N GLU A 110 14.61 81.19 39.92
CA GLU A 110 14.46 79.75 40.19
C GLU A 110 13.22 79.15 39.52
N MET A 111 12.06 79.82 39.57
CA MET A 111 10.86 79.41 38.85
C MET A 111 11.06 79.44 37.33
N SER A 112 11.80 80.43 36.81
CA SER A 112 12.12 80.49 35.38
C SER A 112 13.06 79.37 34.95
N ALA A 113 14.00 78.97 35.81
CA ALA A 113 14.89 77.83 35.60
C ALA A 113 14.12 76.50 35.62
N LEU A 114 13.22 76.29 36.59
CA LEU A 114 12.35 75.11 36.67
C LEU A 114 11.37 75.02 35.49
N LEU A 115 10.81 76.14 35.05
CA LEU A 115 9.97 76.19 33.84
C LEU A 115 10.76 75.90 32.57
N ALA A 116 12.01 76.36 32.50
CA ALA A 116 12.91 76.02 31.40
C ALA A 116 13.25 74.53 31.39
N GLU A 117 13.50 73.94 32.56
CA GLU A 117 13.78 72.51 32.75
C GLU A 117 12.56 71.64 32.37
N GLN A 118 11.36 71.99 32.86
CA GLN A 118 10.11 71.34 32.43
C GLN A 118 9.87 71.45 30.92
N ARG A 119 10.18 72.59 30.29
CA ARG A 119 10.07 72.75 28.83
C ARG A 119 11.03 71.83 28.08
N VAL A 120 12.22 71.59 28.62
CA VAL A 120 13.20 70.65 28.03
C VAL A 120 12.70 69.21 28.18
N GLU A 121 12.19 68.81 29.35
CA GLU A 121 11.60 67.49 29.57
C GLU A 121 10.37 67.24 28.69
N LEU A 122 9.50 68.23 28.52
CA LEU A 122 8.36 68.17 27.60
C LEU A 122 8.78 67.97 26.14
N ARG A 123 9.88 68.61 25.72
CA ARG A 123 10.44 68.39 24.37
C ARG A 123 11.05 67.00 24.24
N ALA A 124 11.74 66.51 25.28
CA ALA A 124 12.32 65.17 25.29
C ALA A 124 11.25 64.06 25.25
N THR A 125 10.18 64.21 26.03
CA THR A 125 9.04 63.29 26.01
C THR A 125 8.27 63.35 24.69
N LYS A 126 8.06 64.53 24.10
CA LYS A 126 7.44 64.68 22.76
C LYS A 126 8.24 63.98 21.67
N THR A 127 9.56 64.12 21.66
CA THR A 127 10.44 63.46 20.69
C THR A 127 10.48 61.94 20.87
N GLN A 128 10.44 61.44 22.12
CA GLN A 128 10.25 60.02 22.39
C GLN A 128 8.89 59.51 21.90
N LEU A 129 7.83 60.29 22.06
CA LEU A 129 6.48 59.99 21.58
C LEU A 129 6.45 59.78 20.07
N GLU A 130 7.02 60.73 19.32
CA GLU A 130 7.11 60.69 17.86
C GLU A 130 7.97 59.49 17.39
N ALA A 131 9.02 59.14 18.13
CA ALA A 131 9.83 57.96 17.85
C ALA A 131 9.06 56.65 18.13
N MET A 132 8.27 56.59 19.19
CA MET A 132 7.41 55.45 19.50
C MET A 132 6.29 55.29 18.47
N GLU A 133 5.69 56.39 18.00
CA GLU A 133 4.66 56.40 16.96
C GLU A 133 5.20 55.85 15.63
N LYS A 134 6.37 56.33 15.18
CA LYS A 134 7.05 55.79 13.98
C LYS A 134 7.39 54.31 14.13
N LYS A 135 7.79 53.87 15.32
CA LYS A 135 8.08 52.45 15.59
C LYS A 135 6.79 51.63 15.56
N ALA A 136 5.69 52.14 16.09
CA ALA A 136 4.38 51.49 16.07
C ALA A 136 3.86 51.32 14.63
N GLU A 137 3.96 52.34 13.79
CA GLU A 137 3.61 52.27 12.36
C GLU A 137 4.48 51.26 11.60
N SER A 138 5.79 51.25 11.88
CA SER A 138 6.72 50.25 11.32
C SER A 138 6.37 48.82 11.74
N THR A 139 5.95 48.61 13.00
CA THR A 139 5.52 47.29 13.44
C THR A 139 4.17 46.88 12.84
N GLU A 140 3.23 47.81 12.70
CA GLU A 140 1.91 47.53 12.10
C GLU A 140 2.05 47.14 10.62
N THR A 141 2.91 47.83 9.87
CA THR A 141 3.20 47.48 8.46
C THR A 141 3.86 46.10 8.33
N ARG A 142 4.82 45.77 9.20
CA ARG A 142 5.44 44.43 9.25
C ARG A 142 4.45 43.34 9.62
N LEU A 143 3.53 43.60 10.56
CA LEU A 143 2.51 42.66 10.98
C LEU A 143 1.56 42.35 9.82
N ARG A 144 1.03 43.39 9.15
CA ARG A 144 0.17 43.24 7.96
C ARG A 144 0.87 42.47 6.84
N ALA A 145 2.16 42.73 6.61
CA ALA A 145 2.94 41.96 5.64
C ALA A 145 3.05 40.48 6.04
N SER A 146 3.30 40.17 7.32
CA SER A 146 3.36 38.77 7.77
C SER A 146 1.99 38.09 7.72
N GLU A 147 0.89 38.79 8.06
CA GLU A 147 -0.47 38.26 7.98
C GLU A 147 -0.81 37.86 6.54
N LYS A 148 -0.43 38.70 5.56
CA LYS A 148 -0.60 38.37 4.15
C LYS A 148 0.17 37.10 3.77
N THR A 149 1.43 36.97 4.19
CA THR A 149 2.21 35.76 3.91
C THR A 149 1.64 34.50 4.58
N VAL A 150 1.08 34.63 5.80
CA VAL A 150 0.42 33.51 6.49
C VAL A 150 -0.84 33.08 5.75
N GLU A 151 -1.62 34.02 5.22
CA GLU A 151 -2.82 33.69 4.45
C GLU A 151 -2.48 33.03 3.11
N GLU A 152 -1.43 33.51 2.43
CA GLU A 152 -0.87 32.86 1.23
C GLU A 152 -0.38 31.43 1.54
N GLN A 153 0.37 31.24 2.63
CA GLN A 153 0.80 29.91 3.07
C GLN A 153 -0.40 28.99 3.42
N ARG A 154 -1.42 29.51 4.09
CA ARG A 154 -2.66 28.76 4.40
C ARG A 154 -3.41 28.33 3.14
N ALA A 155 -3.37 29.13 2.08
CA ALA A 155 -3.95 28.75 0.79
C ALA A 155 -3.17 27.59 0.14
N VAL A 156 -1.84 27.68 0.11
CA VAL A 156 -0.97 26.60 -0.42
C VAL A 156 -1.13 25.31 0.37
N ILE A 157 -1.21 25.38 1.71
CA ILE A 157 -1.43 24.19 2.56
C ILE A 157 -2.77 23.53 2.26
N ARG A 158 -3.83 24.31 2.01
CA ARG A 158 -5.14 23.76 1.60
C ARG A 158 -5.03 23.01 0.27
N GLU A 159 -4.41 23.62 -0.74
CA GLU A 159 -4.22 23.00 -2.05
C GLU A 159 -3.39 21.71 -1.97
N LEU A 160 -2.30 21.72 -1.20
CA LEU A 160 -1.46 20.53 -1.00
C LEU A 160 -2.23 19.42 -0.28
N LYS A 161 -3.07 19.78 0.70
CA LYS A 161 -3.90 18.81 1.43
C LYS A 161 -4.95 18.17 0.51
N ASP A 162 -5.57 18.95 -0.36
CA ASP A 162 -6.53 18.45 -1.34
C ASP A 162 -5.86 17.49 -2.34
N LYS A 163 -4.68 17.86 -2.86
CA LYS A 163 -3.87 16.96 -3.71
C LYS A 163 -3.45 15.68 -2.99
N GLN A 164 -3.14 15.76 -1.69
CA GLN A 164 -2.78 14.58 -0.90
C GLN A 164 -3.97 13.62 -0.73
N VAL A 165 -5.18 14.16 -0.54
CA VAL A 165 -6.40 13.35 -0.47
C VAL A 165 -6.69 12.68 -1.81
N GLU A 166 -6.58 13.41 -2.92
CA GLU A 166 -6.78 12.88 -4.27
C GLU A 166 -5.77 11.76 -4.59
N GLN A 167 -4.48 11.98 -4.30
CA GLN A 167 -3.44 10.98 -4.51
C GLN A 167 -3.67 9.73 -3.65
N ALA A 168 -4.14 9.90 -2.41
CA ALA A 168 -4.48 8.78 -1.53
C ALA A 168 -5.73 8.01 -2.02
N ALA A 169 -6.68 8.68 -2.67
CA ALA A 169 -7.81 8.01 -3.31
C ALA A 169 -7.37 7.22 -4.55
N ALA A 170 -6.54 7.81 -5.41
CA ALA A 170 -5.97 7.15 -6.58
C ALA A 170 -5.15 5.90 -6.20
N LEU A 171 -4.31 5.99 -5.16
CA LEU A 171 -3.51 4.85 -4.68
C LEU A 171 -4.40 3.72 -4.15
N ARG A 172 -5.50 4.04 -3.44
CA ARG A 172 -6.46 3.04 -2.98
C ARG A 172 -7.18 2.36 -4.15
N ALA A 173 -7.57 3.12 -5.17
CA ALA A 173 -8.19 2.57 -6.38
C ALA A 173 -7.22 1.65 -7.12
N GLN A 174 -5.94 2.04 -7.25
CA GLN A 174 -4.91 1.21 -7.85
C GLN A 174 -4.67 -0.09 -7.05
N ALA A 175 -4.63 -0.02 -5.72
CA ALA A 175 -4.49 -1.21 -4.87
C ALA A 175 -5.69 -2.17 -4.99
N ALA A 176 -6.91 -1.63 -5.11
CA ALA A 176 -8.10 -2.45 -5.36
C ALA A 176 -8.05 -3.12 -6.74
N ALA A 177 -7.64 -2.40 -7.78
CA ALA A 177 -7.46 -2.96 -9.12
C ALA A 177 -6.37 -4.06 -9.12
N LEU A 178 -5.25 -3.85 -8.42
CA LEU A 178 -4.18 -4.83 -8.33
C LEU A 178 -4.63 -6.11 -7.62
N ARG A 179 -5.46 -6.00 -6.58
CA ARG A 179 -6.08 -7.16 -5.92
C ARG A 179 -7.01 -7.91 -6.86
N ALA A 180 -7.89 -7.20 -7.57
CA ALA A 180 -8.80 -7.82 -8.54
C ALA A 180 -8.03 -8.55 -9.66
N VAL A 181 -6.92 -7.98 -10.13
CA VAL A 181 -6.01 -8.66 -11.08
C VAL A 181 -5.37 -9.88 -10.43
N GLY A 182 -4.90 -9.78 -9.18
CA GLY A 182 -4.37 -10.91 -8.42
C GLY A 182 -5.36 -12.06 -8.29
N ASP A 183 -6.62 -11.77 -7.94
CA ASP A 183 -7.70 -12.76 -7.83
C ASP A 183 -8.03 -13.41 -9.19
N SER A 184 -7.99 -12.62 -10.26
CA SER A 184 -8.17 -13.14 -11.62
C SER A 184 -7.01 -14.06 -12.06
N VAL A 185 -5.77 -13.70 -11.71
CA VAL A 185 -4.58 -14.51 -11.99
C VAL A 185 -4.61 -15.82 -11.22
N THR A 186 -5.01 -15.82 -9.94
CA THR A 186 -5.13 -17.06 -9.15
C THR A 186 -6.24 -17.96 -9.68
N LEU A 187 -7.40 -17.39 -10.04
CA LEU A 187 -8.49 -18.14 -10.68
C LEU A 187 -8.05 -18.75 -12.01
N THR A 188 -7.42 -17.96 -12.88
CA THR A 188 -6.92 -18.44 -14.17
C THR A 188 -5.87 -19.54 -13.98
N GLY A 189 -4.99 -19.39 -12.97
CA GLY A 189 -4.04 -20.42 -12.58
C GLY A 189 -4.71 -21.74 -12.21
N SER A 190 -5.77 -21.70 -11.39
CA SER A 190 -6.52 -22.91 -11.02
C SER A 190 -7.20 -23.58 -12.22
N GLN A 191 -7.82 -22.80 -13.11
CA GLN A 191 -8.46 -23.32 -14.32
C GLN A 191 -7.45 -23.99 -15.27
N VAL A 192 -6.24 -23.42 -15.40
CA VAL A 192 -5.18 -24.03 -16.21
C VAL A 192 -4.72 -25.35 -15.62
N GLU A 193 -4.61 -25.47 -14.30
CA GLU A 193 -4.25 -26.73 -13.64
C GLU A 193 -5.33 -27.80 -13.79
N ASP A 194 -6.61 -27.45 -13.68
CA ASP A 194 -7.71 -28.38 -13.92
C ASP A 194 -7.73 -28.87 -15.38
N LEU A 195 -7.57 -27.96 -16.34
CA LEU A 195 -7.44 -28.32 -17.76
C LEU A 195 -6.23 -29.22 -18.04
N ARG A 196 -5.12 -28.99 -17.33
CA ARG A 196 -3.92 -29.85 -17.41
C ARG A 196 -4.21 -31.23 -16.89
N ARG A 197 -4.87 -31.36 -15.73
CA ARG A 197 -5.29 -32.65 -15.17
C ARG A 197 -6.25 -33.38 -16.09
N ASP A 198 -7.26 -32.70 -16.62
CA ASP A 198 -8.21 -33.27 -17.58
C ASP A 198 -7.51 -33.70 -18.87
N ARG A 199 -6.52 -32.95 -19.34
CA ARG A 199 -5.72 -33.35 -20.51
C ARG A 199 -4.88 -34.59 -20.21
N GLU A 200 -4.27 -34.68 -19.03
CA GLU A 200 -3.45 -35.84 -18.65
C GLU A 200 -4.31 -37.10 -18.47
N GLY A 201 -5.49 -36.98 -17.86
CA GLY A 201 -6.47 -38.07 -17.73
C GLY A 201 -7.05 -38.57 -19.07
N ARG A 202 -6.88 -37.80 -20.14
CA ARG A 202 -7.29 -38.16 -21.51
C ARG A 202 -6.16 -38.77 -22.36
N LYS A 203 -4.98 -38.98 -21.80
CA LYS A 203 -3.91 -39.73 -22.48
C LYS A 203 -3.99 -41.19 -22.06
N VAL A 204 -4.31 -42.05 -23.00
CA VAL A 204 -4.36 -43.50 -22.77
C VAL A 204 -3.64 -44.19 -23.90
N SER A 205 -2.58 -44.93 -23.56
CA SER A 205 -1.84 -45.75 -24.51
C SER A 205 -1.11 -46.85 -23.77
N PHE A 206 -1.24 -48.07 -24.24
CA PHE A 206 -0.48 -49.20 -23.74
C PHE A 206 0.10 -50.03 -24.88
N SER A 207 1.20 -50.70 -24.56
CA SER A 207 1.80 -51.72 -25.42
C SER A 207 2.52 -52.72 -24.53
N ALA A 208 2.29 -54.01 -24.77
CA ALA A 208 2.90 -55.10 -24.02
C ALA A 208 3.16 -56.31 -24.91
N THR A 209 4.17 -57.10 -24.55
CA THR A 209 4.50 -58.37 -25.19
C THR A 209 4.18 -59.55 -24.28
N LEU A 210 4.03 -60.74 -24.85
CA LEU A 210 3.57 -61.92 -24.14
C LEU A 210 4.63 -62.45 -23.17
N GLY A 211 5.90 -62.35 -23.57
CA GLY A 211 7.03 -62.85 -22.80
C GLY A 211 7.45 -64.27 -23.19
N ASP A 212 8.67 -64.63 -22.81
CA ASP A 212 9.39 -65.77 -23.40
C ASP A 212 8.68 -67.12 -23.23
N GLY A 213 8.63 -67.89 -24.32
CA GLY A 213 8.16 -69.26 -24.32
C GLY A 213 6.90 -69.49 -25.16
N TYR A 214 6.34 -70.68 -25.04
CA TYR A 214 5.11 -71.11 -25.73
C TYR A 214 3.91 -71.04 -24.79
N PHE A 215 2.79 -70.57 -25.32
CA PHE A 215 1.51 -70.53 -24.63
C PHE A 215 0.48 -71.33 -25.43
N GLY A 216 -0.21 -72.25 -24.75
CA GLY A 216 -1.02 -73.27 -25.38
C GLY A 216 -0.17 -74.43 -25.96
N PRO A 217 -0.79 -75.36 -26.69
CA PRO A 217 -2.22 -75.40 -27.02
C PRO A 217 -3.09 -75.71 -25.79
N PHE A 218 -4.20 -74.99 -25.66
CA PHE A 218 -5.23 -75.25 -24.66
C PHE A 218 -6.51 -75.74 -25.34
N THR A 219 -7.21 -76.71 -24.75
CA THR A 219 -8.45 -77.25 -25.31
C THR A 219 -9.61 -76.25 -25.27
N VAL A 220 -9.53 -75.24 -24.41
CA VAL A 220 -10.50 -74.15 -24.26
C VAL A 220 -9.85 -72.82 -24.58
N SER A 221 -10.68 -71.82 -24.93
CA SER A 221 -10.18 -70.46 -25.15
C SER A 221 -9.65 -69.87 -23.85
N THR A 222 -8.39 -69.44 -23.84
CA THR A 222 -7.71 -68.91 -22.65
C THR A 222 -7.28 -67.46 -22.90
N THR A 223 -7.51 -66.58 -21.93
CA THR A 223 -7.05 -65.18 -22.02
C THR A 223 -5.52 -65.13 -22.04
N LEU A 224 -4.96 -64.39 -23.00
CA LEU A 224 -3.52 -64.14 -23.07
C LEU A 224 -3.16 -62.95 -22.18
N VAL A 225 -2.18 -63.17 -21.30
CA VAL A 225 -1.68 -62.16 -20.36
C VAL A 225 -0.35 -61.63 -20.89
N PHE A 226 -0.36 -60.46 -21.53
CA PHE A 226 0.87 -59.81 -22.01
C PHE A 226 1.56 -59.12 -20.84
N GLY A 227 2.41 -59.86 -20.13
CA GLY A 227 3.01 -59.41 -18.87
C GLY A 227 4.16 -58.40 -19.04
N ASN A 228 4.82 -58.39 -20.19
CA ASN A 228 5.98 -57.53 -20.45
C ASN A 228 5.53 -56.17 -20.98
N VAL A 229 5.33 -55.21 -20.09
CA VAL A 229 4.82 -53.87 -20.41
C VAL A 229 5.91 -52.98 -21.01
N ILE A 230 5.69 -52.49 -22.23
CA ILE A 230 6.53 -51.47 -22.90
C ILE A 230 6.05 -50.07 -22.52
N THR A 231 4.73 -49.85 -22.53
CA THR A 231 4.11 -48.56 -22.21
C THR A 231 2.74 -48.81 -21.57
N ASN A 232 2.36 -47.98 -20.60
CA ASN A 232 1.04 -48.05 -19.95
C ASN A 232 0.60 -46.68 -19.42
N ILE A 233 0.54 -45.69 -20.32
CA ILE A 233 0.09 -44.33 -20.02
C ILE A 233 -1.41 -44.37 -19.69
N GLY A 234 -1.78 -43.75 -18.57
CA GLY A 234 -3.15 -43.79 -18.04
C GLY A 234 -3.47 -45.06 -17.25
N SER A 235 -2.52 -46.00 -17.12
CA SER A 235 -2.63 -47.22 -16.31
C SER A 235 -3.90 -48.04 -16.58
N ALA A 236 -4.39 -47.99 -17.82
CA ALA A 236 -5.63 -48.64 -18.25
C ALA A 236 -5.45 -50.13 -18.57
N TYR A 237 -4.23 -50.60 -18.77
CA TYR A 237 -3.92 -52.01 -19.00
C TYR A 237 -3.38 -52.67 -17.72
N ASN A 238 -3.93 -53.83 -17.36
CA ASN A 238 -3.49 -54.62 -16.21
C ASN A 238 -2.64 -55.82 -16.67
N PRO A 239 -1.31 -55.77 -16.49
CA PRO A 239 -0.39 -56.82 -16.97
C PRO A 239 -0.52 -58.14 -16.22
N ASN A 240 -1.19 -58.18 -15.08
CA ASN A 240 -1.42 -59.43 -14.35
C ASN A 240 -2.63 -60.20 -14.88
N THR A 241 -3.49 -59.54 -15.67
CA THR A 241 -4.76 -60.12 -16.17
C THR A 241 -4.86 -60.14 -17.69
N GLY A 242 -4.06 -59.34 -18.40
CA GLY A 242 -4.17 -59.19 -19.85
C GLY A 242 -5.32 -58.28 -20.31
N VAL A 243 -5.95 -57.57 -19.37
CA VAL A 243 -7.17 -56.79 -19.61
C VAL A 243 -6.87 -55.30 -19.66
N PHE A 244 -7.35 -54.67 -20.73
CA PHE A 244 -7.49 -53.22 -20.83
C PHE A 244 -8.89 -52.81 -20.35
N THR A 245 -8.98 -51.77 -19.52
CA THR A 245 -10.25 -51.17 -19.07
C THR A 245 -10.29 -49.71 -19.49
N ALA A 246 -11.31 -49.32 -20.25
CA ALA A 246 -11.46 -47.94 -20.72
C ALA A 246 -11.70 -46.99 -19.54
N PRO A 247 -10.82 -46.00 -19.29
CA PRO A 247 -11.01 -45.06 -18.18
C PRO A 247 -12.03 -43.96 -18.50
N VAL A 248 -12.25 -43.68 -19.79
CA VAL A 248 -13.17 -42.64 -20.27
C VAL A 248 -13.90 -43.15 -21.51
N ARG A 249 -15.01 -42.51 -21.84
CA ARG A 249 -15.73 -42.77 -23.09
C ARG A 249 -14.96 -42.22 -24.29
N GLY A 250 -14.82 -43.02 -25.35
CA GLY A 250 -14.10 -42.58 -26.55
C GLY A 250 -13.92 -43.65 -27.63
N VAL A 251 -13.19 -43.29 -28.68
CA VAL A 251 -12.74 -44.24 -29.70
C VAL A 251 -11.33 -44.70 -29.38
N TYR A 252 -11.17 -46.02 -29.26
CA TYR A 252 -9.90 -46.66 -29.01
C TYR A 252 -9.49 -47.50 -30.21
N HIS A 253 -8.21 -47.48 -30.57
CA HIS A 253 -7.66 -48.38 -31.57
C HIS A 253 -6.85 -49.47 -30.88
N PHE A 254 -7.10 -50.72 -31.24
CA PHE A 254 -6.38 -51.90 -30.75
C PHE A 254 -5.75 -52.65 -31.90
N VAL A 255 -4.54 -53.15 -31.69
CA VAL A 255 -3.81 -54.01 -32.62
C VAL A 255 -3.09 -55.09 -31.86
N PHE A 256 -3.07 -56.30 -32.41
CA PHE A 256 -2.31 -57.41 -31.86
C PHE A 256 -1.59 -58.17 -32.97
N PHE A 257 -0.40 -58.62 -32.63
CA PHE A 257 0.49 -59.42 -33.48
C PHE A 257 0.77 -60.72 -32.76
N LEU A 258 0.68 -61.84 -33.46
CA LEU A 258 0.98 -63.16 -32.91
C LEU A 258 2.17 -63.74 -33.67
N LEU A 259 2.98 -64.50 -32.96
CA LEU A 259 3.94 -65.43 -33.55
C LEU A 259 3.57 -66.85 -33.12
N GLY A 260 3.65 -67.79 -34.05
CA GLY A 260 3.65 -69.20 -33.71
C GLY A 260 4.43 -70.01 -34.73
N ASP A 261 4.71 -71.25 -34.38
CA ASP A 261 5.32 -72.20 -35.29
C ASP A 261 4.25 -72.89 -36.14
N GLY A 262 4.62 -73.19 -37.39
CA GLY A 262 3.84 -74.08 -38.23
C GLY A 262 3.71 -75.45 -37.59
N HIS A 263 2.50 -75.99 -37.61
CA HIS A 263 2.18 -77.31 -37.07
C HIS A 263 0.99 -77.91 -37.81
N ALA A 264 1.03 -79.22 -38.07
CA ALA A 264 -0.02 -79.94 -38.80
C ALA A 264 -1.40 -79.85 -38.11
N SER A 265 -1.43 -79.80 -36.78
CA SER A 265 -2.68 -79.85 -35.99
C SER A 265 -3.01 -78.55 -35.26
N ASN A 266 -2.00 -77.75 -34.89
CA ASN A 266 -2.18 -76.59 -34.01
C ASN A 266 -2.06 -75.30 -34.83
N PRO A 267 -3.14 -74.50 -34.94
CA PRO A 267 -3.04 -73.19 -35.57
C PRO A 267 -2.35 -72.17 -34.65
N THR A 268 -2.04 -71.00 -35.19
CA THR A 268 -1.76 -69.80 -34.40
C THR A 268 -2.91 -68.84 -34.60
N GLY A 269 -3.59 -68.47 -33.52
CA GLY A 269 -4.68 -67.52 -33.65
C GLY A 269 -5.29 -67.10 -32.33
N ALA A 270 -5.83 -65.89 -32.31
CA ALA A 270 -6.48 -65.30 -31.16
C ALA A 270 -7.58 -64.33 -31.59
N TRP A 271 -8.51 -64.09 -30.67
CA TRP A 271 -9.59 -63.13 -30.82
C TRP A 271 -9.37 -61.91 -29.95
N LEU A 272 -9.78 -60.75 -30.47
CA LEU A 272 -10.04 -59.57 -29.66
C LEU A 272 -11.48 -59.62 -29.12
N TYR A 273 -11.61 -59.49 -27.80
CA TYR A 273 -12.89 -59.44 -27.10
C TYR A 273 -13.16 -58.04 -26.56
N LYS A 274 -14.42 -57.58 -26.65
CA LYS A 274 -14.97 -56.44 -25.93
C LYS A 274 -16.12 -56.93 -25.05
N ASN A 275 -16.05 -56.74 -23.73
CA ASN A 275 -17.10 -57.17 -22.78
C ASN A 275 -17.65 -58.58 -23.09
N ASP A 276 -16.76 -59.57 -23.20
CA ASP A 276 -17.08 -60.97 -23.51
C ASP A 276 -17.71 -61.24 -24.90
N LYS A 277 -17.78 -60.22 -25.77
CA LYS A 277 -18.19 -60.37 -27.17
C LYS A 277 -16.97 -60.36 -28.09
N TYR A 278 -16.89 -61.36 -28.97
CA TYR A 278 -15.86 -61.39 -30.01
C TYR A 278 -15.99 -60.18 -30.94
N THR A 279 -14.86 -59.65 -31.39
CA THR A 279 -14.79 -58.49 -32.28
C THR A 279 -14.08 -58.83 -33.59
N VAL A 280 -12.78 -59.12 -33.53
CA VAL A 280 -11.95 -59.50 -34.70
C VAL A 280 -11.01 -60.65 -34.33
N MET A 281 -10.45 -61.31 -35.35
CA MET A 281 -9.60 -62.48 -35.18
C MET A 281 -8.36 -62.40 -36.07
N ALA A 282 -7.21 -62.79 -35.53
CA ALA A 282 -6.04 -63.14 -36.31
C ALA A 282 -5.87 -64.65 -36.27
N TYR A 283 -5.77 -65.32 -37.41
CA TYR A 283 -5.65 -66.77 -37.50
C TYR A 283 -4.79 -67.19 -38.68
N SER A 284 -3.89 -68.15 -38.46
CA SER A 284 -3.16 -68.82 -39.53
C SER A 284 -2.84 -70.26 -39.12
N LYS A 285 -2.81 -71.15 -40.12
CA LYS A 285 -2.40 -72.54 -39.97
C LYS A 285 -1.59 -72.96 -41.18
N GLN A 286 -0.38 -73.45 -40.95
CA GLN A 286 0.47 -74.06 -41.96
C GLN A 286 1.31 -75.16 -41.30
N GLU A 287 1.80 -76.11 -42.07
CA GLU A 287 2.46 -77.31 -41.54
C GLU A 287 3.91 -77.07 -41.07
N SER A 288 4.61 -76.10 -41.66
CA SER A 288 6.02 -75.79 -41.36
C SER A 288 6.28 -74.28 -41.47
N GLN A 289 7.43 -73.80 -40.98
CA GLN A 289 7.81 -72.37 -40.93
C GLN A 289 6.96 -71.53 -39.96
N TYR A 290 7.45 -70.34 -39.63
CA TYR A 290 6.74 -69.42 -38.73
C TYR A 290 5.48 -68.83 -39.37
N VAL A 291 4.45 -68.62 -38.55
CA VAL A 291 3.25 -67.84 -38.89
C VAL A 291 3.17 -66.60 -38.04
N LYS A 292 2.77 -65.48 -38.65
CA LYS A 292 2.61 -64.19 -37.98
C LYS A 292 1.26 -63.52 -38.24
N PRO A 293 0.13 -64.14 -37.85
CA PRO A 293 -1.17 -63.53 -38.05
C PRO A 293 -1.31 -62.29 -37.14
N SER A 294 -1.87 -61.22 -37.68
CA SER A 294 -2.17 -59.97 -36.96
C SER A 294 -3.54 -59.43 -37.34
N ASN A 295 -4.17 -58.70 -36.43
CA ASN A 295 -5.41 -57.98 -36.72
C ASN A 295 -5.59 -56.82 -35.71
N GLY A 296 -6.59 -55.97 -35.94
CA GLY A 296 -6.90 -54.84 -35.09
C GLY A 296 -8.26 -54.25 -35.40
N ALA A 297 -8.77 -53.42 -34.49
CA ALA A 297 -10.05 -52.74 -34.66
C ALA A 297 -10.08 -51.41 -33.90
N SER A 298 -10.83 -50.46 -34.43
CA SER A 298 -11.21 -49.24 -33.71
C SER A 298 -12.60 -49.43 -33.09
N LEU A 299 -12.71 -49.24 -31.78
CA LEU A 299 -13.90 -49.53 -30.99
C LEU A 299 -14.34 -48.29 -30.21
N VAL A 300 -15.64 -48.04 -30.21
CA VAL A 300 -16.25 -47.10 -29.25
C VAL A 300 -16.39 -47.83 -27.92
N LEU A 301 -15.78 -47.28 -26.87
CA LEU A 301 -15.83 -47.84 -25.52
C LEU A 301 -16.50 -46.83 -24.57
N GLU A 302 -17.32 -47.35 -23.67
CA GLU A 302 -17.80 -46.63 -22.49
C GLU A 302 -16.79 -46.77 -21.35
N ALA A 303 -16.82 -45.86 -20.38
CA ALA A 303 -15.97 -45.97 -19.20
C ALA A 303 -16.29 -47.29 -18.45
N GLY A 304 -15.26 -48.09 -18.18
CA GLY A 304 -15.37 -49.41 -17.57
C GLY A 304 -15.50 -50.57 -18.56
N ASP A 305 -15.70 -50.32 -19.86
CA ASP A 305 -15.64 -51.38 -20.87
C ASP A 305 -14.25 -52.04 -20.88
N VAL A 306 -14.24 -53.37 -21.02
CA VAL A 306 -13.01 -54.18 -21.01
C VAL A 306 -12.69 -54.75 -22.38
N VAL A 307 -11.41 -54.76 -22.72
CA VAL A 307 -10.87 -55.32 -23.96
C VAL A 307 -9.68 -56.23 -23.65
N TYR A 308 -9.66 -57.43 -24.22
CA TYR A 308 -8.60 -58.40 -23.97
C TYR A 308 -8.50 -59.42 -25.12
N ILE A 309 -7.40 -60.17 -25.15
CA ILE A 309 -7.12 -61.18 -26.18
C ILE A 309 -7.36 -62.57 -25.63
N LYS A 310 -8.08 -63.43 -26.38
CA LYS A 310 -8.22 -64.86 -26.06
C LYS A 310 -7.58 -65.72 -27.14
N LEU A 311 -6.73 -66.65 -26.73
CA LEU A 311 -6.15 -67.68 -27.59
C LEU A 311 -7.26 -68.59 -28.15
N TYR A 312 -7.18 -68.91 -29.43
CA TYR A 312 -8.10 -69.84 -30.08
C TYR A 312 -7.94 -71.26 -29.54
N PRO A 313 -9.01 -72.08 -29.39
CA PRO A 313 -8.90 -73.45 -28.93
C PRO A 313 -7.94 -74.27 -29.78
N ASN A 314 -7.08 -75.03 -29.12
CA ASN A 314 -5.98 -75.82 -29.69
C ASN A 314 -4.94 -75.00 -30.47
N ALA A 315 -4.99 -73.66 -30.40
CA ALA A 315 -3.94 -72.83 -30.96
C ALA A 315 -2.80 -72.64 -29.96
N TRP A 316 -1.62 -72.36 -30.49
CA TRP A 316 -0.46 -71.93 -29.72
C TRP A 316 0.05 -70.58 -30.19
N VAL A 317 0.75 -69.88 -29.31
CA VAL A 317 1.55 -68.71 -29.64
C VAL A 317 2.89 -68.82 -28.93
N ARG A 318 3.91 -68.15 -29.46
CA ARG A 318 5.24 -68.07 -28.85
C ARG A 318 5.68 -66.62 -28.79
N ASP A 319 6.47 -66.32 -27.77
CA ASP A 319 7.34 -65.15 -27.78
C ASP A 319 8.78 -65.49 -27.41
N ASN A 320 9.67 -64.52 -27.62
CA ASN A 320 11.06 -64.53 -27.17
C ASN A 320 11.51 -63.09 -26.89
N GLU A 321 12.79 -62.91 -26.58
CA GLU A 321 13.41 -61.60 -26.26
C GLU A 321 13.17 -60.51 -27.32
N ASN A 322 12.78 -60.87 -28.55
CA ASN A 322 12.46 -59.93 -29.62
C ASN A 322 11.01 -59.38 -29.58
N GLY A 323 10.15 -59.86 -28.69
CA GLY A 323 8.80 -59.32 -28.49
C GLY A 323 7.90 -59.38 -29.73
N HIS A 324 7.80 -60.56 -30.34
CA HIS A 324 7.02 -60.79 -31.55
C HIS A 324 5.50 -60.84 -31.29
N THR A 325 5.10 -61.40 -30.15
CA THR A 325 3.68 -61.51 -29.79
C THR A 325 3.30 -60.33 -28.91
N ALA A 326 2.65 -59.33 -29.50
CA ALA A 326 2.41 -58.04 -28.90
C ALA A 326 0.93 -57.64 -28.96
N PHE A 327 0.49 -56.89 -27.95
CA PHE A 327 -0.83 -56.28 -27.89
C PHE A 327 -0.69 -54.81 -27.49
N SER A 328 -1.30 -53.94 -28.28
CA SER A 328 -1.25 -52.49 -28.07
C SER A 328 -2.62 -51.88 -28.26
N GLY A 329 -2.86 -50.77 -27.57
CA GLY A 329 -4.04 -49.97 -27.79
C GLY A 329 -3.91 -48.55 -27.26
N HIS A 330 -4.64 -47.62 -27.87
CA HIS A 330 -4.60 -46.21 -27.50
C HIS A 330 -5.94 -45.51 -27.75
N LEU A 331 -6.21 -44.47 -26.96
CA LEU A 331 -7.34 -43.56 -27.15
C LEU A 331 -7.03 -42.63 -28.32
N LEU A 332 -7.89 -42.63 -29.35
CA LEU A 332 -7.80 -41.70 -30.47
C LEU A 332 -8.38 -40.33 -30.07
N PHE A 333 -9.60 -40.33 -29.53
CA PHE A 333 -10.26 -39.15 -29.02
C PHE A 333 -11.42 -39.54 -28.10
N THR A 334 -11.68 -38.68 -27.10
CA THR A 334 -12.85 -38.77 -26.22
C THR A 334 -14.12 -38.38 -26.96
N MET A 335 -15.27 -38.93 -26.56
CA MET A 335 -16.59 -38.60 -27.14
C MET A 335 -17.59 -38.07 -26.14
#